data_AF-A0A6C0H772-F1
#
_entry.id   AF-A0A6C0H772-F1
#
_cell.length_a   1.000
_cell.length_b   1.000
_cell.length_c   1.000
_cell.angle_alpha   90.00
_cell.angle_beta   90.00
_cell.angle_gamma   90.00
#
_symmetry.space_group_name_H-M   'P 1'
#
loop_
_entity.id
_entity.type
_entity.pdbx_description
1 polymer ?
#
loop_
_entity_poly.entity_id
_entity_poly.type
_entity_poly.pdbx_seq_one_letter_code
_entity_poly.pdbx_strand_id
1 'polypeptide(L)'
;MDETINEQIILTEDELNKIGKYIYDYDFYDDILENYEPFQFTKSYMGNNLTFSIEYAYTKDKNYVLYFNNNKLMLYNNLTELFNEVNTFENIFVYYNNTVITKSEYDAIMIELNDENMIKKNADDVKEIVKRLCKK
;
A
#
# COMPACT_ATOMS: atom_id res chain seq x y z
N MET A 1 -23.52 -4.81 -11.39
CA MET A 1 -23.57 -5.18 -9.97
C MET A 1 -22.17 -5.71 -9.72
N ASP A 2 -21.25 -4.83 -9.37
CA ASP A 2 -19.84 -5.19 -9.21
C ASP A 2 -19.70 -5.83 -7.84
N GLU A 3 -19.64 -7.15 -7.81
CA GLU A 3 -19.19 -7.84 -6.61
C GLU A 3 -17.74 -7.43 -6.37
N THR A 4 -17.47 -6.84 -5.19
CA THR A 4 -16.12 -6.53 -4.75
C THR A 4 -15.36 -7.85 -4.57
N ILE A 5 -14.64 -8.28 -5.60
CA ILE A 5 -13.75 -9.44 -5.52
C ILE A 5 -12.51 -9.01 -4.72
N ASN A 6 -12.51 -9.31 -3.42
CA ASN A 6 -11.35 -9.23 -2.55
C ASN A 6 -11.01 -10.67 -2.11
N GLU A 7 -10.32 -11.40 -2.99
CA GLU A 7 -9.91 -12.77 -2.70
C GLU A 7 -8.95 -12.80 -1.51
N GLN A 8 -9.28 -13.61 -0.50
CA GLN A 8 -8.45 -13.80 0.67
C GLN A 8 -7.37 -14.84 0.38
N ILE A 9 -6.14 -14.54 0.80
CA ILE A 9 -5.03 -15.46 0.83
C ILE A 9 -5.18 -16.32 2.10
N ILE A 10 -5.55 -17.58 1.94
CA ILE A 10 -5.70 -18.53 3.05
C ILE A 10 -4.49 -19.47 3.03
N LEU A 11 -3.67 -19.42 4.07
CA LEU A 11 -2.46 -20.25 4.22
C LEU A 11 -2.54 -21.08 5.50
N THR A 12 -2.10 -22.33 5.40
CA THR A 12 -1.85 -23.19 6.55
C THR A 12 -0.55 -22.81 7.26
N GLU A 13 -0.39 -23.28 8.49
CA GLU A 13 0.85 -23.07 9.26
C GLU A 13 2.08 -23.68 8.55
N ASP A 14 1.93 -24.84 7.93
CA ASP A 14 3.00 -25.48 7.15
C ASP A 14 3.41 -24.64 5.93
N GLU A 15 2.44 -24.06 5.21
CA GLU A 15 2.72 -23.15 4.08
C GLU A 15 3.42 -21.87 4.55
N LEU A 16 2.97 -21.28 5.66
CA LEU A 16 3.63 -20.12 6.26
C LEU A 16 5.08 -20.43 6.67
N ASN A 17 5.33 -21.59 7.27
CA ASN A 17 6.68 -22.02 7.65
C ASN A 17 7.59 -22.23 6.44
N LYS A 18 7.06 -22.81 5.35
CA LYS A 18 7.80 -22.99 4.09
C LYS A 18 8.13 -21.66 3.44
N ILE A 19 7.18 -20.72 3.39
CA ILE A 19 7.40 -19.37 2.88
C ILE A 19 8.44 -18.64 3.73
N GLY A 20 8.32 -18.69 5.06
CA GLY A 20 9.26 -18.04 5.97
C GLY A 20 10.68 -18.57 5.82
N LYS A 21 10.84 -19.89 5.69
CA LYS A 21 12.14 -20.49 5.42
C LYS A 21 12.69 -20.08 4.06
N TYR A 22 11.86 -20.07 3.01
CA TYR A 22 12.27 -19.62 1.68
C TYR A 22 12.81 -18.19 1.70
N ILE A 23 12.07 -17.26 2.33
CA ILE A 23 12.47 -15.85 2.44
C ILE A 23 13.80 -15.73 3.22
N TYR A 24 13.92 -16.43 4.35
CA TYR A 24 15.15 -16.42 5.15
C TYR A 24 16.36 -16.98 4.38
N ASP A 25 16.18 -18.13 3.72
CA ASP A 25 17.25 -18.79 2.96
C ASP A 25 17.67 -17.91 1.77
N TYR A 26 16.73 -17.24 1.10
CA TYR A 26 17.00 -16.25 0.04
C TYR A 26 17.89 -15.11 0.57
N ASP A 27 17.46 -14.38 1.59
CA ASP A 27 18.21 -13.20 2.05
C ASP A 27 19.56 -13.55 2.70
N PHE A 28 19.67 -14.71 3.35
CA PHE A 28 20.89 -15.07 4.09
C PHE A 28 21.96 -15.75 3.21
N TYR A 29 21.55 -16.42 2.12
CA TYR A 29 22.45 -17.20 1.26
C TYR A 29 22.45 -16.76 -0.21
N ASP A 30 21.94 -15.57 -0.53
CA ASP A 30 21.86 -15.04 -1.90
C ASP A 30 23.20 -15.14 -2.65
N ASP A 31 24.32 -14.82 -1.97
CA ASP A 31 25.68 -14.90 -2.50
C ASP A 31 26.16 -16.32 -2.84
N ILE A 32 25.50 -17.36 -2.33
CA ILE A 32 25.88 -18.78 -2.48
C ILE A 32 24.97 -19.49 -3.48
N LEU A 33 23.74 -19.01 -3.65
CA LEU A 33 22.70 -19.63 -4.46
C LEU A 33 22.29 -18.64 -5.56
N GLU A 34 23.14 -18.52 -6.60
CA GLU A 34 23.05 -17.52 -7.70
C GLU A 34 21.72 -17.48 -8.51
N ASN A 35 20.63 -18.16 -8.09
CA ASN A 35 19.38 -18.29 -8.87
C ASN A 35 18.08 -18.40 -8.04
N TYR A 36 18.00 -17.82 -6.83
CA TYR A 36 16.69 -17.69 -6.16
C TYR A 36 16.05 -16.34 -6.48
N GLU A 37 14.75 -16.34 -6.78
CA GLU A 37 13.99 -15.10 -6.97
C GLU A 37 13.39 -14.63 -5.63
N PRO A 38 13.20 -13.32 -5.40
CA PRO A 38 12.48 -12.83 -4.24
C PRO A 38 11.10 -13.50 -4.12
N PHE A 39 10.63 -13.75 -2.90
CA PHE A 39 9.27 -14.25 -2.73
C PHE A 39 8.27 -13.18 -3.16
N GLN A 40 7.49 -13.49 -4.19
CA GLN A 40 6.45 -12.61 -4.74
C GLN A 40 5.11 -13.32 -4.82
N PHE A 41 4.04 -12.54 -4.65
CA PHE A 41 2.68 -13.03 -4.85
C PHE A 41 1.79 -11.90 -5.40
N THR A 42 0.70 -12.29 -6.05
CA THR A 42 -0.27 -11.35 -6.63
C THR A 42 -1.61 -11.49 -5.92
N LYS A 43 -2.24 -10.35 -5.61
CA LYS A 43 -3.61 -10.28 -5.10
C LYS A 43 -4.47 -9.46 -6.06
N SER A 44 -5.64 -9.97 -6.41
CA SER A 44 -6.61 -9.28 -7.24
C SER A 44 -7.54 -8.42 -6.37
N TYR A 45 -7.73 -7.16 -6.75
CA TYR A 45 -8.68 -6.25 -6.10
C TYR A 45 -9.35 -5.33 -7.13
N MET A 46 -10.67 -5.34 -7.20
CA MET A 46 -11.45 -4.53 -8.16
C MET A 46 -10.89 -4.61 -9.61
N GLY A 47 -10.53 -5.81 -10.06
CA GLY A 47 -9.98 -6.05 -11.40
C GLY A 47 -8.52 -5.63 -11.59
N ASN A 48 -7.85 -5.14 -10.55
CA ASN A 48 -6.42 -4.81 -10.56
C ASN A 48 -5.60 -5.94 -9.94
N ASN A 49 -4.52 -6.34 -10.61
CA ASN A 49 -3.55 -7.30 -10.09
C ASN A 49 -2.44 -6.54 -9.36
N LEU A 50 -2.30 -6.81 -8.08
CA LEU A 50 -1.37 -6.12 -7.19
C LEU A 50 -0.26 -7.07 -6.80
N THR A 51 0.96 -6.76 -7.21
CA THR A 51 2.14 -7.60 -6.94
C THR A 51 2.82 -7.12 -5.67
N PHE A 52 3.03 -8.06 -4.76
CA PHE A 52 3.72 -7.88 -3.50
C PHE A 52 4.99 -8.71 -3.48
N SER A 53 6.01 -8.21 -2.79
CA SER A 53 7.18 -9.01 -2.41
C SER A 53 7.41 -8.94 -0.91
N ILE A 54 8.03 -9.97 -0.36
CA ILE A 54 8.38 -10.04 1.05
C ILE A 54 9.87 -10.34 1.17
N GLU A 55 10.55 -9.57 2.02
CA GLU A 55 11.95 -9.78 2.40
C GLU A 55 12.05 -9.99 3.92
N TYR A 56 13.12 -10.63 4.35
CA TYR A 56 13.51 -10.75 5.74
C TYR A 56 14.09 -9.43 6.25
N ALA A 57 13.63 -8.99 7.41
CA ALA A 57 14.13 -7.81 8.08
C ALA A 57 15.14 -8.21 9.17
N TYR A 58 16.37 -7.73 9.06
CA TYR A 58 17.40 -7.92 10.10
C TYR A 58 17.23 -6.97 11.28
N THR A 59 16.05 -6.96 11.90
CA THR A 59 15.77 -6.12 13.08
C THR A 59 15.39 -6.98 14.28
N LYS A 60 15.71 -6.52 15.48
CA LYS A 60 15.57 -7.31 16.71
C LYS A 60 14.12 -7.78 16.98
N ASP A 61 13.15 -6.97 16.58
CA ASP A 61 11.73 -7.18 16.92
C ASP A 61 10.84 -7.44 15.68
N LYS A 62 11.32 -7.17 14.46
CA LYS A 62 10.57 -7.37 13.20
C LYS A 62 11.38 -8.23 12.25
N ASN A 63 10.72 -9.21 11.62
CA ASN A 63 11.38 -10.21 10.78
C ASN A 63 11.03 -10.10 9.30
N TYR A 64 9.98 -9.36 8.93
CA TYR A 64 9.51 -9.33 7.54
C TYR A 64 9.20 -7.91 7.09
N VAL A 65 9.58 -7.58 5.85
CA VAL A 65 9.27 -6.34 5.15
C VAL A 65 8.31 -6.65 4.00
N LEU A 66 7.18 -5.94 3.94
CA LEU A 66 6.27 -6.02 2.79
C LEU A 66 6.58 -4.89 1.81
N TYR A 67 6.70 -5.22 0.53
CA TYR A 67 6.81 -4.25 -0.55
C TYR A 67 5.62 -4.36 -1.50
N PHE A 68 5.29 -3.22 -2.12
CA PHE A 68 4.33 -3.11 -3.20
C PHE A 68 4.93 -2.23 -4.30
N ASN A 69 4.97 -2.74 -5.54
CA ASN A 69 5.61 -2.06 -6.68
C ASN A 69 7.04 -1.55 -6.35
N ASN A 70 7.84 -2.39 -5.68
CA ASN A 70 9.20 -2.08 -5.20
C ASN A 70 9.31 -0.98 -4.14
N ASN A 71 8.18 -0.48 -3.62
CA ASN A 71 8.17 0.45 -2.49
C ASN A 71 7.92 -0.30 -1.19
N LYS A 72 8.75 -0.03 -0.18
CA LYS A 72 8.56 -0.57 1.16
C LYS A 72 7.27 -0.02 1.77
N LEU A 73 6.35 -0.90 2.14
CA LEU A 73 5.10 -0.53 2.81
C LEU A 73 5.26 -0.56 4.33
N MET A 74 5.58 -1.72 4.91
CA MET A 74 5.52 -1.91 6.36
C MET A 74 6.38 -3.08 6.85
N LEU A 75 6.66 -3.11 8.15
CA LEU A 75 7.41 -4.15 8.86
C LEU A 75 6.50 -4.98 9.76
N TYR A 76 6.67 -6.30 9.76
CA TYR A 76 5.85 -7.25 10.51
C TYR A 76 6.70 -8.17 11.40
N ASN A 77 6.12 -8.65 12.50
CA ASN A 77 6.81 -9.57 13.41
C ASN A 77 6.86 -10.98 12.83
N ASN A 78 5.81 -11.38 12.12
CA ASN A 78 5.62 -12.70 11.55
C ASN A 78 4.77 -12.64 10.26
N LEU A 79 4.80 -13.71 9.47
CA LEU A 79 4.05 -13.79 8.21
C LEU A 79 2.53 -13.83 8.42
N THR A 80 2.04 -14.38 9.53
CA THR A 80 0.60 -14.41 9.83
C THR A 80 0.02 -13.00 9.93
N GLU A 81 0.67 -12.12 10.70
CA GLU A 81 0.31 -10.70 10.79
C GLU A 81 0.35 -10.02 9.43
N LEU A 82 1.41 -10.27 8.64
CA LEU A 82 1.59 -9.69 7.31
C LEU A 82 0.45 -10.10 6.36
N PHE A 83 0.16 -11.39 6.24
CA PHE A 83 -0.90 -11.87 5.34
C PHE A 83 -2.30 -11.47 5.82
N ASN A 84 -2.53 -11.36 7.14
CA ASN A 84 -3.77 -10.80 7.67
C ASN A 84 -3.96 -9.33 7.27
N GLU A 85 -2.88 -8.54 7.29
CA GLU A 85 -2.93 -7.14 6.85
C GLU A 85 -3.21 -7.04 5.35
N VAL A 86 -2.56 -7.87 4.53
CA VAL A 86 -2.80 -7.93 3.07
C VAL A 86 -4.22 -8.41 2.75
N ASN A 87 -4.79 -9.30 3.57
CA ASN A 87 -6.18 -9.71 3.47
C ASN A 87 -7.16 -8.61 3.87
N THR A 88 -6.76 -7.75 4.80
CA THR A 88 -7.50 -6.54 5.18
C THR A 88 -7.06 -5.37 4.29
N PHE A 89 -7.20 -5.58 2.97
CA PHE A 89 -6.70 -4.70 1.91
C PHE A 89 -6.97 -3.21 2.13
N GLU A 90 -8.20 -2.90 2.57
CA GLU A 90 -8.68 -1.56 2.85
C GLU A 90 -7.96 -0.86 4.01
N ASN A 91 -7.09 -1.55 4.75
CA ASN A 91 -6.21 -0.92 5.73
C ASN A 91 -5.05 -0.19 5.07
N ILE A 92 -4.50 -0.74 3.98
CA ILE A 92 -3.29 -0.24 3.33
C ILE A 92 -3.63 0.61 2.10
N PHE A 93 -4.67 0.22 1.37
CA PHE A 93 -4.97 0.74 0.04
C PHE A 93 -6.37 1.34 -0.08
N VAL A 94 -6.53 2.21 -1.07
CA VAL A 94 -7.79 2.83 -1.48
C VAL A 94 -7.93 2.71 -2.98
N TYR A 95 -9.14 2.38 -3.45
CA TYR A 95 -9.47 2.50 -4.87
C TYR A 95 -9.89 3.94 -5.19
N TYR A 96 -9.12 4.63 -6.02
CA TYR A 96 -9.32 6.03 -6.34
C TYR A 96 -9.02 6.27 -7.83
N ASN A 97 -9.90 6.99 -8.54
CA ASN A 97 -9.75 7.32 -9.97
C ASN A 97 -9.36 6.11 -10.86
N ASN A 98 -10.06 4.99 -10.68
CA ASN A 98 -9.84 3.73 -11.42
C ASN A 98 -8.45 3.09 -11.23
N THR A 99 -7.74 3.45 -10.16
CA THR A 99 -6.47 2.82 -9.77
C THR A 99 -6.48 2.49 -8.29
N VAL A 100 -5.61 1.58 -7.90
CA VAL A 100 -5.28 1.32 -6.49
C VAL A 100 -4.10 2.19 -6.11
N ILE A 101 -4.24 2.93 -5.01
CA ILE A 101 -3.16 3.70 -4.39
C ILE A 101 -3.09 3.38 -2.91
N THR A 102 -1.95 3.66 -2.27
CA THR A 102 -1.83 3.56 -0.81
C THR A 102 -2.69 4.63 -0.12
N LYS A 103 -3.12 4.36 1.11
CA LYS A 103 -3.81 5.38 1.93
C LYS A 103 -2.98 6.64 2.11
N SER A 104 -1.67 6.52 2.30
CA SER A 104 -0.79 7.67 2.41
C SER A 104 -0.80 8.55 1.17
N GLU A 105 -0.82 7.96 -0.03
CA GLU A 105 -0.95 8.72 -1.28
C GLU A 105 -2.33 9.38 -1.38
N TYR A 106 -3.39 8.65 -1.02
CA TYR A 106 -4.74 9.19 -1.00
C TYR A 106 -4.88 10.40 -0.05
N ASP A 107 -4.35 10.28 1.17
CA ASP A 107 -4.39 11.34 2.18
C ASP A 107 -3.62 12.59 1.71
N ALA A 108 -2.47 12.41 1.05
CA ALA A 108 -1.72 13.52 0.45
C ALA A 108 -2.55 14.25 -0.62
N ILE A 109 -3.21 13.49 -1.52
CA ILE A 109 -4.10 14.06 -2.54
C ILE A 109 -5.26 14.84 -1.89
N MET A 110 -5.86 14.30 -0.83
CA MET A 110 -6.98 14.97 -0.14
C MET A 110 -6.55 16.26 0.57
N ILE A 111 -5.34 16.31 1.12
CA ILE A 111 -4.77 17.54 1.69
C ILE A 111 -4.60 18.60 0.60
N GLU A 112 -3.97 18.26 -0.53
CA GLU A 112 -3.75 19.19 -1.64
C GLU A 112 -5.08 19.73 -2.19
N LEU A 113 -6.08 18.86 -2.39
CA LEU A 113 -7.41 19.27 -2.85
C LEU A 113 -8.10 20.23 -1.87
N ASN A 114 -7.94 20.02 -0.57
CA ASN A 114 -8.51 20.90 0.45
C ASN A 114 -7.84 22.27 0.45
N ASP A 115 -6.51 22.30 0.32
CA ASP A 115 -5.73 23.54 0.25
C ASP A 115 -6.10 24.34 -1.01
N GLU A 116 -6.20 23.68 -2.17
CA GLU A 116 -6.65 24.32 -3.41
C GLU A 116 -8.05 24.91 -3.29
N ASN A 117 -8.98 24.17 -2.70
CA ASN A 117 -10.35 24.65 -2.45
C ASN A 117 -10.36 25.86 -1.50
N MET A 118 -9.52 25.86 -0.46
CA MET A 118 -9.36 27.00 0.44
C MET A 118 -8.79 28.23 -0.27
N ILE A 119 -7.73 28.06 -1.08
CA ILE A 119 -7.13 29.13 -1.87
C ILE A 119 -8.16 29.74 -2.82
N LYS A 120 -8.92 28.89 -3.53
CA LYS A 120 -9.98 29.31 -4.44
C LYS A 120 -11.07 30.10 -3.72
N LYS A 121 -11.55 29.61 -2.57
CA LYS A 121 -12.53 30.32 -1.75
C LYS A 121 -12.03 31.71 -1.34
N ASN A 122 -10.81 31.80 -0.81
CA ASN A 122 -10.23 33.09 -0.40
C ASN A 122 -10.12 34.07 -1.58
N ALA A 123 -9.74 33.59 -2.76
CA ALA A 123 -9.65 34.42 -3.96
C ALA A 123 -11.02 34.94 -4.41
N ASP A 124 -12.06 34.10 -4.34
CA ASP A 124 -13.42 34.48 -4.70
C ASP A 124 -14.04 35.46 -3.69
N ASP A 125 -13.79 35.27 -2.40
CA ASP A 125 -14.18 36.21 -1.33
C ASP A 125 -13.56 37.61 -1.58
N VAL A 126 -12.27 37.68 -1.95
CA VAL A 126 -11.61 38.96 -2.28
C VAL A 126 -12.18 39.60 -3.56
N LYS A 127 -12.46 38.81 -4.61
CA LYS A 127 -13.11 39.34 -5.82
C LYS A 127 -14.47 39.94 -5.52
N GLU A 128 -15.26 39.35 -4.62
CA GLU A 128 -16.55 39.90 -4.20
C GLU A 128 -16.39 41.25 -3.49
N ILE A 129 -15.42 41.34 -2.57
CA ILE A 129 -15.08 42.59 -1.89
C ILE A 129 -14.71 43.68 -2.91
N VAL A 130 -13.85 43.38 -3.88
CA VAL A 130 -13.45 44.34 -4.92
C VAL A 130 -14.64 44.77 -5.77
N LYS A 131 -15.48 43.83 -6.24
CA LYS A 131 -16.70 44.14 -7.00
C LYS A 131 -17.62 45.08 -6.24
N ARG A 132 -17.79 44.88 -4.93
CA ARG A 132 -18.58 45.77 -4.06
C ARG A 132 -17.96 47.17 -3.97
N LEU A 133 -16.63 47.27 -3.83
CA LEU A 133 -15.93 48.55 -3.72
C LEU A 133 -15.95 49.36 -5.02
N CYS A 134 -15.89 48.70 -6.18
CA CYS A 134 -15.88 49.34 -7.50
C CYS A 134 -17.28 49.68 -8.06
N LYS A 135 -18.36 49.24 -7.41
CA LYS A 135 -19.75 49.62 -7.76
C LYS A 135 -20.19 50.97 -7.17
N LYS A 136 -19.24 51.88 -6.89
CA LYS A 136 -19.53 53.26 -6.50
C LYS A 136 -19.75 54.14 -7.72
#